data_AF-H5XG80-F1
#
_entry.id   AF-H5XG80-F1
#
_cell.length_a   1.000
_cell.length_b   1.000
_cell.length_c   1.000
_cell.angle_alpha   90.00
_cell.angle_beta   90.00
_cell.angle_gamma   90.00
#
_symmetry.space_group_name_H-M   'P 1'
#
loop_
_entity.id
_entity.type
_entity.pdbx_description
1 polymer ?
#
loop_
_entity_poly.entity_id
_entity_poly.type
_entity_poly.pdbx_seq_one_letter_code
_entity_poly.pdbx_strand_id
1 'polypeptide(L)'
;MLTDRGKQLQAFFDELTVHLARWDNRHAGQADAGARRAADDAVASITALTRALHKLRRELVGEARRTGDATAARRSALPHRFRGYDGYDGYGGYDGYEIDDNDVVDDQAEQAM
;
A
#
# COMPACT_ATOMS: atom_id res chain seq x y z
N MET A 1 4.26 9.43 19.36
CA MET A 1 5.36 8.87 18.54
C MET A 1 5.43 9.45 17.12
N LEU A 2 4.43 9.28 16.24
CA LEU A 2 4.41 9.91 14.90
C LEU A 2 4.27 11.43 14.97
N THR A 3 3.41 11.93 15.87
CA THR A 3 3.25 13.36 16.15
C THR A 3 4.53 14.01 16.68
N ASP A 4 5.30 13.30 17.50
CA ASP A 4 6.58 13.79 18.02
C ASP A 4 7.64 13.93 16.92
N ARG A 5 7.61 13.05 15.91
CA ARG A 5 8.44 13.20 14.71
C ARG A 5 8.03 14.38 13.85
N GLY A 6 6.73 14.62 13.72
CA GLY A 6 6.23 15.82 13.05
C GLY A 6 6.80 17.08 13.71
N LYS A 7 6.74 17.16 15.04
CA LYS A 7 7.34 18.26 15.81
C LYS A 7 8.86 18.37 15.61
N GLN A 8 9.57 17.24 15.59
CA GLN A 8 11.01 17.22 15.37
C GLN A 8 11.39 17.71 13.95
N LEU A 9 10.63 17.29 12.94
CA LEU A 9 10.83 17.77 11.57
C LEU A 9 10.58 19.28 11.46
N GLN A 10 9.52 19.77 12.11
CA GLN A 10 9.23 21.20 12.15
C GLN A 10 10.40 21.99 12.78
N ALA A 11 10.95 21.54 13.91
CA ALA A 11 12.07 22.19 14.55
C ALA A 11 13.30 22.32 13.62
N PHE A 12 13.65 21.25 12.89
CA PHE A 12 14.75 21.32 11.93
C PHE A 12 14.47 22.24 10.73
N PHE A 13 13.21 22.35 10.30
CA PHE A 13 12.82 23.31 9.26
C PHE A 13 12.91 24.75 9.76
N ASP A 14 12.51 25.01 11.01
CA ASP A 14 12.59 26.32 11.63
C ASP A 14 14.07 26.75 11.75
N GLU A 15 14.94 25.86 12.24
CA GLU A 15 16.40 26.07 12.31
C GLU A 15 16.99 26.37 10.93
N LEU A 16 16.68 25.54 9.93
CA LEU A 16 17.13 25.75 8.55
C LEU A 16 16.72 27.14 8.04
N THR A 17 15.48 27.55 8.28
CA THR A 17 14.96 28.85 7.84
C THR A 17 15.77 30.00 8.45
N VAL A 18 16.09 29.92 9.74
CA VAL A 18 16.91 30.92 10.43
C VAL A 18 18.32 30.98 9.83
N HIS A 19 18.95 29.83 9.58
CA HIS A 19 20.30 29.79 9.02
C HIS A 19 20.36 30.32 7.58
N LEU A 20 19.36 30.00 6.76
CA LEU A 20 19.24 30.55 5.41
C LEU A 20 19.02 32.06 5.42
N ALA A 21 18.16 32.58 6.30
CA ALA A 21 17.95 34.02 6.44
C ALA A 21 19.25 34.74 6.87
N ARG A 22 20.03 34.15 7.78
CA ARG A 22 21.34 34.70 8.17
C ARG A 22 22.34 34.68 7.02
N TRP A 23 22.36 33.60 6.24
CA TRP A 23 23.19 33.53 5.05
C TRP A 23 22.77 34.60 4.03
N ASP A 24 21.48 34.78 3.78
CA ASP A 24 20.98 35.74 2.77
C ASP A 24 21.31 37.19 3.13
N ASN A 25 21.25 37.54 4.41
CA ASN A 25 21.59 38.89 4.91
C ASN A 25 23.10 39.20 4.94
N ARG A 26 23.97 38.27 4.51
CA ARG A 26 25.43 38.52 4.49
C ARG A 26 25.80 39.58 3.45
N HIS A 27 26.85 40.35 3.72
CA HIS A 27 27.43 41.24 2.71
C HIS A 27 28.21 40.42 1.66
N ALA A 28 27.68 40.38 0.44
CA ALA A 28 28.32 39.70 -0.68
C ALA A 28 29.69 40.33 -0.99
N GLY A 29 30.73 39.51 -1.05
CA GLY A 29 32.09 39.94 -1.40
C GLY A 29 33.00 40.27 -0.22
N GLN A 30 32.53 40.14 1.02
CA GLN A 30 33.36 40.26 2.22
C GLN A 30 33.50 38.93 2.96
N ALA A 31 34.65 38.71 3.59
CA ALA A 31 34.87 37.55 4.44
C ALA A 31 34.08 37.73 5.74
N ASP A 32 33.03 36.94 5.91
CA ASP A 32 32.19 36.91 7.11
C ASP A 32 32.15 35.49 7.68
N ALA A 33 32.82 35.31 8.83
CA ALA A 33 32.86 34.05 9.55
C ALA A 33 31.48 33.63 10.09
N GLY A 34 30.62 34.59 10.43
CA GLY A 34 29.24 34.35 10.86
C GLY A 34 28.38 33.82 9.72
N ALA A 35 28.48 34.42 8.54
CA ALA A 35 27.82 33.92 7.34
C ALA A 35 28.30 32.51 6.98
N ARG A 36 29.61 32.27 7.02
CA ARG A 36 30.15 30.92 6.73
C ARG A 36 29.59 29.88 7.70
N ARG A 37 29.57 30.20 9.00
CA ARG A 37 28.97 29.33 10.03
C ARG A 37 27.48 29.10 9.78
N ALA A 38 26.73 30.14 9.40
CA ALA A 38 25.31 29.99 9.06
C ALA A 38 25.09 29.04 7.89
N ALA A 39 25.96 29.06 6.86
CA ALA A 39 25.89 28.10 5.77
C ALA A 39 26.18 26.66 6.23
N ASP A 40 27.21 26.46 7.06
CA ASP A 40 27.55 25.14 7.59
C ASP A 40 26.41 24.59 8.48
N ASP A 41 25.80 25.44 9.32
CA ASP A 41 24.64 25.08 10.15
C ASP A 41 23.38 24.78 9.30
N ALA A 42 23.16 25.50 8.19
CA ALA A 42 22.09 25.19 7.25
C ALA A 42 22.28 23.80 6.62
N VAL A 43 23.50 23.45 6.22
CA VAL A 43 23.83 22.11 5.70
C VAL A 43 23.61 21.03 6.76
N ALA A 44 23.97 21.30 8.01
CA ALA A 44 23.71 20.39 9.12
C ALA A 44 22.20 20.15 9.32
N SER A 45 21.39 21.21 9.26
CA SER A 45 19.93 21.15 9.37
C SER A 45 19.29 20.33 8.25
N ILE A 46 19.72 20.53 6.99
CA ILE A 46 19.29 19.73 5.83
C ILE A 46 19.64 18.25 6.01
N THR A 47 20.84 17.98 6.52
CA THR A 47 21.29 16.60 6.79
C THR A 47 20.42 15.95 7.88
N ALA A 48 20.09 16.67 8.94
CA ALA A 48 19.20 16.21 10.00
C ALA A 48 17.78 15.91 9.48
N LEU A 49 17.20 16.82 8.70
CA LEU A 49 15.90 16.65 8.03
C LEU A 49 15.88 15.39 7.17
N THR A 50 16.89 15.21 6.33
CA THR A 50 16.99 14.05 5.42
C THR A 50 17.02 12.73 6.22
N ARG A 51 17.80 12.67 7.30
CA ARG A 51 17.86 11.50 8.19
C ARG A 51 16.53 11.23 8.88
N ALA A 52 15.87 12.27 9.38
CA ALA A 52 14.58 12.16 10.05
C ALA A 52 13.49 11.67 9.08
N LEU A 53 13.44 12.20 7.86
CA LEU A 53 12.52 11.75 6.80
C LEU A 53 12.76 10.30 6.42
N HIS A 54 14.01 9.87 6.25
CA HIS A 54 14.32 8.46 5.99
C HIS A 54 13.89 7.55 7.13
N LYS A 55 14.04 7.99 8.38
CA LYS A 55 13.58 7.24 9.55
C LYS A 55 12.05 7.13 9.58
N LEU A 56 11.34 8.23 9.32
CA LEU A 56 9.88 8.25 9.23
C LEU A 56 9.37 7.35 8.11
N ARG A 57 9.97 7.42 6.92
CA ARG A 57 9.65 6.54 5.79
C ARG A 57 9.79 5.07 6.16
N ARG A 58 10.90 4.67 6.78
CA ARG A 58 11.12 3.27 7.19
C ARG A 58 10.05 2.78 8.16
N GLU A 59 9.64 3.63 9.09
CA GLU A 59 8.59 3.26 10.05
C GLU A 59 7.21 3.17 9.42
N LEU A 60 6.83 4.11 8.56
CA LEU A 60 5.57 4.05 7.83
C LEU A 60 5.50 2.81 6.94
N VAL A 61 6.59 2.48 6.23
CA VAL A 61 6.67 1.25 5.44
C VAL A 61 6.58 0.01 6.32
N GLY A 62 7.27 -0.01 7.46
CA GLY A 62 7.20 -1.11 8.42
C GLY A 62 5.78 -1.31 8.97
N GLU A 63 5.10 -0.21 9.31
CA GLU A 63 3.73 -0.24 9.80
C GLU A 63 2.73 -0.68 8.72
N ALA A 64 2.89 -0.18 7.49
CA ALA A 64 2.08 -0.60 6.35
C ALA A 64 2.24 -2.10 6.05
N ARG A 65 3.45 -2.64 6.17
CA ARG A 65 3.69 -4.09 6.03
C ARG A 65 3.03 -4.88 7.15
N ARG A 66 3.22 -4.49 8.41
CA ARG A 66 2.59 -5.17 9.56
C ARG A 66 1.06 -5.19 9.45
N THR A 67 0.46 -4.06 9.08
CA THR A 67 -1.00 -3.96 8.89
C THR A 67 -1.45 -4.76 7.66
N GLY A 68 -0.67 -4.78 6.59
CA GLY A 68 -0.86 -5.65 5.43
C GLY A 68 -0.82 -7.14 5.78
N ASP A 69 0.21 -7.57 6.52
CA ASP A 69 0.39 -8.95 6.98
C ASP A 69 -0.73 -9.38 7.93
N ALA A 70 -1.15 -8.50 8.86
CA ALA A 70 -2.30 -8.76 9.72
C ALA A 70 -3.61 -8.90 8.91
N THR A 71 -3.77 -8.10 7.85
CA THR A 71 -4.92 -8.18 6.93
C THR A 71 -4.87 -9.45 6.08
N ALA A 72 -3.68 -9.88 5.64
CA ALA A 72 -3.47 -11.13 4.91
C ALA A 72 -3.74 -12.35 5.82
N ALA A 73 -3.21 -12.34 7.05
CA ALA A 73 -3.44 -13.37 8.05
C ALA A 73 -4.93 -13.50 8.43
N ARG A 74 -5.64 -12.37 8.56
CA ARG A 74 -7.10 -12.37 8.76
C ARG A 74 -7.85 -12.94 7.56
N ARG A 75 -7.40 -12.66 6.33
CA ARG A 75 -7.97 -13.25 5.11
C ARG A 75 -7.69 -14.74 4.99
N SER A 76 -6.51 -15.22 5.34
CA SER A 76 -6.19 -16.66 5.35
C SER A 76 -6.90 -17.42 6.48
N ALA A 77 -7.25 -16.73 7.57
CA ALA A 77 -8.04 -17.30 8.66
C ALA A 77 -9.56 -17.34 8.38
N LEU A 78 -10.04 -16.70 7.31
CA LEU A 78 -11.39 -16.95 6.81
C LEU A 78 -11.39 -18.35 6.18
N PRO A 79 -12.11 -19.34 6.74
CA PRO A 79 -12.29 -20.59 6.03
C PRO A 79 -12.93 -20.27 4.68
N HIS A 80 -12.51 -20.96 3.62
CA HIS A 80 -13.17 -20.93 2.32
C HIS A 80 -14.64 -21.37 2.49
N ARG A 81 -15.51 -20.44 2.92
CA ARG A 81 -16.94 -20.64 2.90
C ARG A 81 -17.34 -20.54 1.43
N PHE A 82 -17.57 -21.72 0.86
CA PHE A 82 -18.07 -21.96 -0.49
C PHE A 82 -17.05 -21.76 -1.62
N ARG A 83 -16.24 -22.79 -1.87
CA ARG A 83 -15.77 -23.12 -3.22
C ARG A 83 -16.62 -24.30 -3.68
N GLY A 84 -17.70 -24.01 -4.40
CA GLY A 84 -18.53 -25.04 -5.02
C GLY A 84 -17.71 -25.84 -6.03
N TYR A 85 -17.85 -27.17 -5.96
CA TYR A 85 -17.58 -28.16 -7.00
C TYR A 85 -16.32 -27.96 -7.86
N ASP A 86 -15.21 -28.52 -7.40
CA ASP A 86 -14.06 -28.85 -8.25
C ASP A 86 -13.51 -30.21 -7.81
N GLY A 87 -14.31 -31.25 -8.08
CA GLY A 87 -14.08 -32.63 -7.68
C GLY A 87 -14.99 -33.56 -8.47
N TYR A 88 -14.72 -33.69 -9.77
CA TYR A 88 -15.13 -34.84 -10.57
C TYR A 88 -13.91 -35.76 -10.71
N ASP A 89 -13.63 -36.52 -9.67
CA ASP A 89 -12.72 -37.65 -9.68
C ASP A 89 -13.50 -38.92 -10.05
N GLY A 90 -13.39 -39.25 -11.33
CA GLY A 90 -13.45 -40.58 -11.94
C GLY A 90 -14.20 -41.71 -11.22
N TYR A 91 -15.43 -41.94 -11.66
CA TYR A 91 -15.94 -43.31 -11.83
C TYR A 91 -16.53 -43.42 -13.24
N GLY A 92 -15.90 -44.26 -14.05
CA GLY A 92 -16.36 -44.60 -15.38
C GLY A 92 -17.69 -45.35 -15.32
N GLY A 93 -18.61 -44.97 -16.20
CA GLY A 93 -19.93 -45.56 -16.31
C GLY A 93 -20.80 -44.77 -17.28
N TYR A 94 -20.32 -44.58 -18.52
CA TYR A 94 -21.22 -44.23 -19.62
C TYR A 94 -21.92 -45.52 -20.03
N ASP A 95 -23.00 -45.87 -19.33
CA ASP A 95 -23.99 -46.79 -19.89
C ASP A 95 -24.74 -46.02 -20.98
N GLY A 96 -24.74 -46.60 -22.17
CA GLY A 96 -25.33 -46.00 -23.36
C GLY A 96 -26.83 -45.80 -23.19
N TYR A 97 -27.27 -44.56 -23.35
CA TYR A 97 -28.58 -44.28 -23.88
C TYR A 97 -28.37 -43.98 -25.36
N GLU A 98 -28.64 -44.97 -26.22
CA GLU A 98 -28.91 -44.70 -27.62
C GLU A 98 -30.07 -43.69 -27.66
N ILE A 99 -29.79 -42.52 -28.24
CA ILE A 99 -30.86 -41.61 -28.64
C ILE A 99 -31.47 -42.26 -29.88
N ASP A 100 -32.60 -42.94 -29.71
CA ASP A 100 -33.42 -43.39 -30.82
C ASP A 100 -34.12 -42.16 -31.40
N ASP A 101 -33.60 -41.64 -32.51
CA ASP A 101 -34.08 -40.48 -33.26
C ASP A 101 -35.41 -40.77 -34.00
N ASN A 102 -36.34 -41.55 -33.42
CA ASN A 102 -37.46 -42.07 -34.19
C ASN A 102 -38.80 -42.29 -33.45
N ASP A 103 -39.18 -41.39 -32.53
CA ASP A 103 -40.59 -41.27 -32.11
C ASP A 103 -41.01 -39.80 -31.96
N VAL A 104 -40.96 -39.07 -33.08
CA VAL A 104 -41.75 -37.84 -33.28
C VAL A 104 -42.84 -38.15 -34.31
N VAL A 105 -43.95 -38.71 -33.84
CA VAL A 105 -45.26 -38.63 -34.51
C VAL A 105 -46.30 -38.57 -33.38
N ASP A 106 -46.64 -37.37 -32.93
CA ASP A 106 -47.89 -36.70 -33.28
C ASP A 106 -49.12 -37.53 -32.87
N ASP A 107 -49.66 -37.25 -31.69
CA ASP A 107 -51.10 -37.37 -31.49
C ASP A 107 -51.60 -36.19 -30.66
N GLN A 108 -52.38 -35.37 -31.35
CA GLN A 108 -53.02 -34.19 -30.82
C GLN A 108 -54.18 -34.56 -29.88
N ALA A 109 -54.55 -33.54 -29.11
CA ALA A 109 -55.91 -33.20 -28.71
C ALA A 109 -56.38 -33.61 -27.31
N GLU A 110 -57.13 -32.66 -26.75
CA GLU A 110 -57.83 -32.65 -25.47
C GLU A 110 -56.89 -32.50 -24.26
N GLN A 111 -56.89 -31.37 -23.54
CA GLN A 111 -58.08 -30.79 -22.93
C GLN A 111 -57.92 -29.27 -22.79
N ALA A 112 -58.72 -28.52 -23.55
CA ALA A 112 -59.19 -27.21 -23.14
C ALA A 112 -60.64 -27.37 -22.67
N MET A 113 -60.87 -27.20 -21.37
CA MET A 113 -62.05 -26.58 -20.78
C MET A 113 -61.80 -26.26 -19.31
#